data_AF-E5WUW0-F1
#
_entry.id   AF-E5WUW0-F1
#
_cell.length_a   1.000
_cell.length_b   1.000
_cell.length_c   1.000
_cell.angle_alpha   90.00
_cell.angle_beta   90.00
_cell.angle_gamma   90.00
#
_symmetry.space_group_name_H-M   'P 1'
#
loop_
_entity.id
_entity.type
_entity.pdbx_description
1 polymer ?
#
loop_
_entity_poly.entity_id
_entity_poly.type
_entity_poly.pdbx_seq_one_letter_code
_entity_poly.pdbx_strand_id
1 'polypeptide(L)'
;MKANMTTLSIYELRKTIGLWKSRKITDSTISKLLDLYLGVTAYMNDEAVYPVENFYDLGLSLKFKNARCLVEAVRQSRSFGIVPDGNVYGMKSFYSYLWKAKDAAESLPETLPEELPEKFPQADIYNYNIYNNYKSTKDIPKGNPIPAEECLEAARHFFHVINENPVQKLQIFIPLINRFQQEEGLTRGDACANLVHLVNELLVPHFAGQERFMKSGHSGRLCWLNNLLRSAHGQRLLKDAATAGRRKREQAMREMRSEQRNNHPLCEFEWTDTETGMRFYDDPIEGMVNIPDDASPRPGAGSVWNVLSNNWEGGNL
;
A
#
# COMPACT_ATOMS: atom_id res chain seq x y z
N MET A 1 3.58 -19.84 2.31
CA MET A 1 3.47 -19.91 3.78
C MET A 1 2.72 -18.68 4.26
N LYS A 2 1.60 -18.87 4.95
CA LYS A 2 0.82 -17.76 5.51
C LYS A 2 1.53 -17.32 6.78
N ALA A 3 1.92 -16.05 6.86
CA ALA A 3 2.26 -15.44 8.13
C ALA A 3 1.08 -15.67 9.08
N ASN A 4 1.34 -16.11 10.31
CA ASN A 4 0.36 -16.01 11.37
C ASN A 4 0.16 -14.51 11.62
N MET A 5 -0.78 -13.91 10.88
CA MET A 5 -1.15 -12.51 10.99
C MET A 5 -1.86 -12.31 12.33
N THR A 6 -1.10 -12.35 13.43
CA THR A 6 -1.44 -11.55 14.60
C THR A 6 -1.52 -10.12 14.12
N THR A 7 -2.71 -9.53 14.21
CA THR A 7 -2.95 -8.11 13.89
C THR A 7 -2.04 -7.26 14.76
N LEU A 8 -0.86 -6.92 14.23
CA LEU A 8 0.11 -6.10 14.94
C LEU A 8 -0.46 -4.69 15.05
N SER A 9 -0.78 -4.27 16.26
CA SER A 9 -1.37 -2.95 16.47
C SER A 9 -0.34 -1.85 16.17
N ILE A 10 -0.82 -0.71 15.66
CA ILE A 10 0.00 0.50 15.49
C ILE A 10 0.63 0.89 16.84
N TYR A 11 -0.06 0.62 17.95
CA TYR A 11 0.45 0.82 19.30
C TYR A 11 1.68 -0.06 19.61
N GLU A 12 1.66 -1.36 19.30
CA GLU A 12 2.80 -2.27 19.49
C GLU A 12 3.99 -1.92 18.61
N LEU A 13 3.74 -1.47 17.37
CA LEU A 13 4.79 -0.93 16.51
C LEU A 13 5.42 0.32 17.12
N ARG A 14 4.62 1.29 17.57
CA ARG A 14 5.11 2.51 18.23
C ARG A 14 5.89 2.19 19.51
N LYS A 15 5.43 1.21 20.30
CA LYS A 15 6.13 0.72 21.50
C LYS A 15 7.47 0.08 21.16
N THR A 16 7.51 -0.76 20.12
CA THR A 16 8.73 -1.42 19.64
C THR A 16 9.75 -0.40 19.12
N ILE A 17 9.31 0.58 18.33
CA ILE A 17 10.14 1.71 17.87
C ILE A 17 10.68 2.51 19.08
N GLY A 18 9.83 2.81 20.06
CA GLY A 18 10.23 3.49 21.30
C GLY A 18 11.31 2.74 22.07
N LEU A 19 11.20 1.40 22.14
CA LEU A 19 12.21 0.53 22.76
C LEU A 19 13.55 0.53 22.00
N TRP A 20 13.53 0.63 20.67
CA TRP A 20 14.76 0.72 19.89
C TRP A 20 15.42 2.09 20.03
N LYS A 21 14.63 3.17 20.08
CA LYS A 21 15.14 4.54 20.34
C LYS A 21 15.81 4.64 21.72
N SER A 22 15.22 4.07 22.77
CA SER A 22 15.82 4.08 24.11
C SER A 22 17.16 3.34 24.19
N ARG A 23 17.45 2.46 23.22
CA ARG A 23 18.70 1.71 23.08
C ARG A 23 19.70 2.35 22.12
N LYS A 24 19.49 3.62 21.78
CA LYS A 24 20.36 4.42 20.89
C LYS A 24 20.48 3.83 19.47
N ILE A 25 19.45 3.14 18.99
CA ILE A 25 19.36 2.73 17.58
C ILE A 25 18.93 3.95 16.76
N THR A 26 19.67 4.27 15.69
CA THR A 26 19.39 5.44 14.84
C THR A 26 18.13 5.24 14.00
N ASP A 27 17.44 6.31 13.61
CA ASP A 27 16.21 6.23 12.80
C ASP A 27 16.42 5.48 11.46
N SER A 28 17.61 5.61 10.87
CA SER A 28 18.00 4.84 9.67
C SER A 28 18.07 3.33 9.93
N THR A 29 18.58 2.91 11.09
CA THR A 29 18.62 1.50 11.48
C THR A 29 17.26 0.99 11.95
N ILE A 30 16.45 1.83 12.60
CA ILE A 30 15.07 1.52 12.99
C ILE A 30 14.25 1.15 11.75
N SER A 31 14.33 1.92 10.67
CA SER A 31 13.59 1.64 9.44
C SER A 31 13.96 0.25 8.88
N LYS A 32 15.25 -0.08 8.87
CA LYS A 32 15.76 -1.40 8.41
C LYS A 32 15.32 -2.55 9.33
N LEU A 33 15.30 -2.32 10.64
CA LEU A 33 14.82 -3.30 11.62
C LEU A 33 13.30 -3.49 11.53
N LEU A 34 12.52 -2.45 11.20
CA LEU A 34 11.09 -2.58 10.93
C LEU A 34 10.85 -3.47 9.72
N ASP A 35 11.59 -3.27 8.62
CA ASP A 35 11.49 -4.14 7.44
C ASP A 35 11.75 -5.61 7.80
N LEU A 36 12.78 -5.85 8.63
CA LEU A 36 13.11 -7.21 9.12
C LEU A 36 12.06 -7.79 10.06
N TYR A 37 11.52 -6.95 10.95
CA TYR A 37 10.53 -7.34 11.95
C TYR A 37 9.20 -7.68 11.28
N LEU A 38 8.76 -6.87 10.32
CA LEU A 38 7.55 -7.08 9.52
C LEU A 38 7.70 -8.19 8.48
N GLY A 39 8.93 -8.51 8.07
CA GLY A 39 9.25 -9.70 7.30
C GLY A 39 9.64 -9.43 5.85
N VAL A 40 10.92 -9.57 5.53
CA VAL A 40 11.45 -9.58 4.16
C VAL A 40 11.45 -11.02 3.65
N THR A 41 10.28 -11.49 3.23
CA THR A 41 10.05 -12.91 2.90
C THR A 41 10.97 -13.48 1.82
N ALA A 42 11.53 -12.63 0.94
CA ALA A 42 12.49 -13.05 -0.08
C ALA A 42 13.78 -13.66 0.47
N TYR A 43 14.10 -13.38 1.74
CA TYR A 43 15.30 -13.87 2.43
C TYR A 43 14.99 -14.82 3.59
N MET A 44 13.72 -15.19 3.76
CA MET A 44 13.32 -16.21 4.74
C MET A 44 13.34 -17.60 4.11
N ASN A 45 13.61 -18.63 4.91
CA ASN A 45 13.44 -20.02 4.50
C ASN A 45 12.01 -20.53 4.76
N ASP A 46 11.77 -21.82 4.54
CA ASP A 46 10.47 -22.46 4.76
C ASP A 46 10.01 -22.51 6.24
N GLU A 47 10.89 -22.14 7.17
CA GLU A 47 10.60 -22.04 8.61
C GLU A 47 10.34 -20.59 9.04
N ALA A 48 10.25 -19.67 8.08
CA ALA A 48 10.11 -18.22 8.29
C ALA A 48 11.23 -17.61 9.15
N VAL A 49 12.43 -18.18 9.08
CA VAL A 49 13.65 -17.64 9.70
C VAL A 49 14.56 -17.04 8.63
N TYR A 50 15.37 -16.06 9.00
CA TYR A 50 16.45 -15.52 8.17
C TYR A 50 17.71 -16.35 8.42
N PRO A 51 18.15 -17.18 7.46
CA PRO A 51 19.29 -18.05 7.64
C PRO A 51 20.60 -17.30 7.33
N VAL A 52 21.71 -17.74 7.93
CA VAL A 52 23.02 -17.05 7.85
C VAL A 52 23.52 -16.89 6.41
N GLU A 53 23.15 -17.80 5.53
CA GLU A 53 23.46 -17.81 4.10
C GLU A 53 22.95 -16.53 3.41
N ASN A 54 21.82 -15.99 3.88
CA ASN A 54 21.20 -14.80 3.30
C ASN A 54 21.68 -13.48 3.93
N PHE A 55 22.53 -13.49 4.96
CA PHE A 55 22.90 -12.27 5.69
C PHE A 55 23.67 -11.25 4.84
N TYR A 56 24.47 -11.74 3.89
CA TYR A 56 25.21 -10.86 2.98
C TYR A 56 24.24 -10.11 2.05
N ASP A 57 23.37 -10.84 1.36
CA ASP A 57 22.41 -10.27 0.40
C ASP A 57 21.33 -9.41 1.09
N LEU A 58 20.88 -9.84 2.27
CA LEU A 58 19.95 -9.08 3.11
C LEU A 58 20.59 -7.79 3.65
N GLY A 59 21.86 -7.87 4.06
CA GLY A 59 22.65 -6.69 4.44
C GLY A 59 22.77 -5.69 3.29
N LEU A 60 23.03 -6.17 2.07
CA LEU A 60 23.11 -5.34 0.87
C LEU A 60 21.74 -4.71 0.52
N SER A 61 20.68 -5.51 0.50
CA SER A 61 19.31 -5.07 0.17
C SER A 61 18.82 -3.96 1.09
N LEU A 62 19.07 -4.08 2.40
CA LEU A 62 18.67 -3.10 3.40
C LEU A 62 19.72 -1.99 3.61
N LYS A 63 20.77 -1.96 2.79
CA LYS A 63 21.84 -0.95 2.83
C LYS A 63 22.54 -0.89 4.20
N PHE A 64 22.82 -2.03 4.81
CA PHE A 64 23.77 -2.12 5.92
C PHE A 64 25.21 -1.98 5.39
N LYS A 65 26.11 -1.45 6.22
CA LYS A 65 27.53 -1.32 5.85
C LYS A 65 28.19 -2.67 5.57
N ASN A 66 27.78 -3.70 6.31
CA ASN A 66 28.16 -5.10 6.12
C ASN A 66 27.21 -6.01 6.94
N ALA A 67 27.33 -7.33 6.74
CA ALA A 67 26.53 -8.32 7.46
C ALA A 67 26.76 -8.31 8.99
N ARG A 68 27.93 -7.87 9.48
CA ARG A 68 28.15 -7.71 10.93
C ARG A 68 27.31 -6.56 11.52
N CYS A 69 27.18 -5.44 10.82
CA CYS A 69 26.33 -4.33 11.26
C CYS A 69 24.84 -4.71 11.31
N LEU A 70 24.38 -5.56 10.39
CA LEU A 70 23.05 -6.16 10.46
C LEU A 70 22.89 -6.99 11.74
N VAL A 71 23.81 -7.93 11.98
CA VAL A 71 23.81 -8.83 13.13
C VAL A 71 23.86 -8.07 14.47
N GLU A 72 24.69 -7.03 14.54
CA GLU A 72 24.77 -6.13 15.70
C GLU A 72 23.45 -5.38 15.93
N ALA A 73 22.84 -4.85 14.86
CA ALA A 73 21.55 -4.17 14.96
C ALA A 73 20.43 -5.11 15.44
N VAL A 74 20.38 -6.34 14.93
CA VAL A 74 19.44 -7.38 15.37
C VAL A 74 19.64 -7.68 16.86
N ARG A 75 20.89 -7.90 17.32
CA ARG A 75 21.19 -8.14 18.74
C ARG A 75 20.84 -6.94 19.63
N GLN A 76 21.18 -5.73 19.22
CA GLN A 76 20.91 -4.49 19.97
C GLN A 76 19.40 -4.24 20.13
N SER A 77 18.61 -4.59 19.10
CA SER A 77 17.15 -4.42 19.12
C SER A 77 16.45 -5.33 20.15
N ARG A 78 17.03 -6.50 20.49
CA ARG A 78 16.41 -7.60 21.29
C ARG A 78 14.92 -7.85 20.98
N SER A 79 14.52 -7.63 19.74
CA SER A 79 13.15 -7.85 19.27
C SER A 79 13.04 -9.05 18.33
N PHE A 80 14.13 -9.79 18.15
CA PHE A 80 14.19 -10.99 17.30
C PHE A 80 14.58 -12.21 18.14
N GLY A 81 14.07 -13.37 17.76
CA GLY A 81 14.59 -14.65 18.24
C GLY A 81 15.87 -14.97 17.48
N ILE A 82 16.93 -15.40 18.18
CA ILE A 82 18.25 -15.68 17.59
C ILE A 82 18.58 -17.15 17.88
N VAL A 83 18.96 -17.89 16.84
CA VAL A 83 19.47 -19.26 16.95
C VAL A 83 21.00 -19.19 16.96
N PRO A 84 21.69 -19.54 18.06
CA PRO A 84 23.14 -19.41 18.16
C PRO A 84 23.90 -20.45 17.32
N ASP A 85 25.13 -20.11 16.90
CA ASP A 85 26.04 -21.01 16.16
C ASP A 85 27.50 -20.55 16.31
N GLY A 86 28.46 -21.46 16.06
CA GLY A 86 29.91 -21.22 16.20
C GLY A 86 30.57 -20.47 15.04
N ASN A 87 29.79 -19.88 14.14
CA ASN A 87 30.28 -19.17 12.96
C ASN A 87 30.76 -17.73 13.27
N VAL A 88 31.31 -17.04 12.25
CA VAL A 88 31.87 -15.68 12.38
C VAL A 88 30.87 -14.59 12.82
N TYR A 89 29.57 -14.89 12.80
CA TYR A 89 28.47 -14.02 13.26
C TYR A 89 27.92 -14.44 14.63
N GLY A 90 28.27 -15.63 15.12
CA GLY A 90 27.78 -16.19 16.37
C GLY A 90 26.28 -16.50 16.36
N MET A 91 25.68 -16.71 15.18
CA MET A 91 24.26 -17.09 15.02
C MET A 91 24.03 -17.82 13.69
N LYS A 92 23.20 -18.87 13.71
CA LYS A 92 22.78 -19.64 12.53
C LYS A 92 21.66 -18.93 11.76
N SER A 93 20.73 -18.34 12.51
CA SER A 93 19.57 -17.66 11.95
C SER A 93 18.97 -16.73 13.00
N PHE A 94 18.14 -15.79 12.54
CA PHE A 94 17.26 -15.02 13.43
C PHE A 94 15.86 -14.96 12.82
N TYR A 95 14.86 -14.70 13.65
CA TYR A 95 13.46 -14.64 13.21
C TYR A 95 12.68 -13.58 13.95
N SER A 96 11.65 -13.07 13.29
CA SER A 96 10.68 -12.19 13.92
C SER A 96 9.63 -13.02 14.65
N TYR A 97 9.27 -12.59 15.86
CA TYR A 97 8.19 -13.20 16.64
C TYR A 97 6.81 -13.05 15.96
N LEU A 98 6.69 -12.22 14.93
CA LEU A 98 5.48 -12.12 14.11
C LEU A 98 5.31 -13.30 13.14
N TRP A 99 6.42 -13.93 12.76
CA TRP A 99 6.45 -14.93 11.69
C TRP A 99 6.53 -16.36 12.20
N LYS A 100 7.13 -16.56 13.37
CA LYS A 100 7.15 -17.87 14.03
C LYS A 100 5.92 -18.01 14.92
N ALA A 101 5.13 -19.07 14.70
CA ALA A 101 4.09 -19.46 15.65
C ALA A 101 4.70 -19.62 17.05
N LYS A 102 3.98 -19.20 18.09
CA LYS A 102 4.35 -19.49 19.48
C LYS A 102 4.34 -21.01 19.68
N ASP A 103 5.45 -21.67 19.42
CA ASP A 103 5.71 -22.97 20.00
C ASP A 103 5.95 -22.74 21.50
N ALA A 104 5.14 -23.40 22.31
CA ALA A 104 5.17 -23.33 23.75
C ALA A 104 6.49 -23.91 24.30
N ALA A 105 7.51 -23.06 24.49
CA ALA A 105 8.57 -23.18 25.49
C ALA A 105 9.60 -22.06 25.33
N GLU A 106 9.29 -20.86 25.82
CA GLU A 106 10.24 -20.04 26.61
C GLU A 106 9.46 -18.85 27.18
N SER A 107 9.65 -18.66 28.47
CA SER A 107 8.77 -18.01 29.43
C SER A 107 8.55 -16.51 29.21
N LEU A 108 7.34 -16.04 29.51
CA LEU A 108 7.00 -14.86 30.34
C LEU A 108 5.46 -14.80 30.51
N PRO A 109 4.92 -14.26 31.63
CA PRO A 109 3.82 -14.84 32.38
C PRO A 109 2.42 -14.38 31.94
N GLU A 110 1.50 -15.35 31.94
CA GLU A 110 0.15 -15.35 32.55
C GLU A 110 -0.53 -13.99 32.80
N THR A 111 -1.68 -13.75 32.14
CA THR A 111 -3.03 -13.96 32.73
C THR A 111 -4.16 -13.44 31.81
N LEU A 112 -4.99 -14.39 31.35
CA LEU A 112 -6.47 -14.40 31.19
C LEU A 112 -7.23 -13.29 30.39
N PRO A 113 -8.49 -13.53 29.96
CA PRO A 113 -9.13 -14.78 29.54
C PRO A 113 -9.76 -14.71 28.13
N GLU A 114 -10.00 -15.92 27.66
CA GLU A 114 -10.71 -16.39 26.48
C GLU A 114 -12.23 -16.17 26.63
N GLU A 115 -12.89 -15.66 25.58
CA GLU A 115 -14.18 -16.21 25.09
C GLU A 115 -14.50 -15.62 23.70
N LEU A 116 -14.51 -16.51 22.70
CA LEU A 116 -15.07 -16.31 21.36
C LEU A 116 -16.61 -16.31 21.45
N PRO A 117 -17.29 -15.55 20.59
CA PRO A 117 -17.81 -16.16 19.34
C PRO A 117 -17.71 -15.15 18.19
N GLU A 118 -17.82 -15.44 16.90
CA GLU A 118 -17.93 -16.62 16.06
C GLU A 118 -17.76 -16.04 14.63
N LYS A 119 -17.11 -16.80 13.73
CA LYS A 119 -17.21 -16.73 12.25
C LYS A 119 -17.60 -15.39 11.60
N PHE A 120 -16.69 -14.82 10.80
CA PHE A 120 -17.03 -14.24 9.50
C PHE A 120 -15.83 -14.40 8.53
N PRO A 121 -16.10 -14.42 7.20
CA PRO A 121 -15.62 -15.46 6.31
C PRO A 121 -14.34 -15.10 5.55
N GLN A 122 -13.69 -16.12 5.01
CA GLN A 122 -12.80 -15.98 3.86
C GLN A 122 -13.54 -15.23 2.74
N ALA A 123 -13.22 -13.94 2.56
CA ALA A 123 -13.63 -13.18 1.40
C ALA A 123 -12.43 -12.34 0.88
N ASP A 124 -11.97 -12.70 -0.32
CA ASP A 124 -11.68 -11.79 -1.42
C ASP A 124 -10.61 -10.68 -1.27
N ILE A 125 -9.33 -11.05 -1.13
CA ILE A 125 -8.21 -10.07 -1.27
C ILE A 125 -7.21 -10.43 -2.41
N TYR A 126 -7.50 -11.45 -3.23
CA TYR A 126 -6.65 -11.83 -4.38
C TYR A 126 -7.26 -11.58 -5.77
N ASN A 127 -8.51 -11.11 -5.85
CA ASN A 127 -9.15 -10.73 -7.10
C ASN A 127 -9.24 -9.21 -7.26
N TYR A 128 -8.14 -8.60 -7.72
CA TYR A 128 -8.27 -7.37 -8.50
C TYR A 128 -8.58 -7.80 -9.94
N ASN A 129 -9.87 -8.02 -10.22
CA ASN A 129 -10.38 -8.26 -11.56
C ASN A 129 -10.14 -7.00 -12.40
N ILE A 130 -9.12 -7.01 -13.25
CA ILE A 130 -9.03 -6.09 -14.38
C ILE A 130 -10.05 -6.59 -15.40
N TYR A 131 -11.30 -6.14 -15.20
CA TYR A 131 -12.53 -6.39 -15.96
C TYR A 131 -13.19 -7.78 -15.85
N ASN A 132 -14.42 -7.78 -15.34
CA ASN A 132 -15.46 -8.79 -15.56
C ASN A 132 -16.24 -8.44 -16.84
N ASN A 133 -15.77 -8.87 -18.01
CA ASN A 133 -16.59 -9.35 -19.13
C ASN A 133 -15.68 -9.57 -20.35
N TYR A 134 -15.46 -10.82 -20.75
CA TYR A 134 -15.15 -11.11 -22.15
C TYR A 134 -15.74 -12.46 -22.55
N LYS A 135 -16.53 -12.43 -23.62
CA LYS A 135 -17.05 -13.61 -24.31
C LYS A 135 -16.06 -13.95 -25.41
N SER A 136 -15.43 -15.12 -25.30
CA SER A 136 -14.55 -15.67 -26.33
C SER A 136 -15.26 -15.71 -27.68
N THR A 137 -14.76 -14.98 -28.67
CA THR A 137 -15.15 -15.13 -30.08
C THR A 137 -14.02 -15.82 -30.84
N LYS A 138 -14.32 -17.03 -31.32
CA LYS A 138 -13.47 -17.82 -32.21
C LYS A 138 -13.54 -17.26 -33.63
N ASP A 139 -12.44 -17.47 -34.34
CA ASP A 139 -12.25 -17.43 -35.80
C ASP A 139 -12.22 -16.07 -36.50
N ILE A 140 -11.01 -15.58 -36.82
CA ILE A 140 -10.77 -14.44 -37.72
C ILE A 140 -10.56 -14.94 -39.15
N PRO A 141 -11.39 -14.56 -40.14
CA PRO A 141 -11.12 -14.78 -41.56
C PRO A 141 -10.06 -13.80 -42.08
N LYS A 142 -9.08 -14.30 -42.83
CA LYS A 142 -8.05 -13.50 -43.50
C LYS A 142 -8.69 -12.63 -44.60
N GLY A 143 -8.53 -11.31 -44.54
CA GLY A 143 -8.70 -10.48 -45.75
C GLY A 143 -8.92 -8.97 -45.60
N ASN A 144 -9.50 -8.47 -44.51
CA ASN A 144 -9.89 -7.05 -44.41
C ASN A 144 -9.06 -6.25 -43.39
N PRO A 145 -8.92 -4.92 -43.56
CA PRO A 145 -8.32 -4.06 -42.54
C PRO A 145 -9.10 -4.21 -41.24
N ILE A 146 -8.37 -4.54 -40.17
CA ILE A 146 -8.92 -4.85 -38.85
C ILE A 146 -9.59 -3.57 -38.31
N PRO A 147 -10.90 -3.58 -37.96
CA PRO A 147 -11.56 -2.45 -37.33
C PRO A 147 -10.81 -1.99 -36.08
N ALA A 148 -10.71 -0.68 -35.86
CA ALA A 148 -9.98 -0.11 -34.73
C ALA A 148 -10.44 -0.65 -33.36
N GLU A 149 -11.72 -1.00 -33.23
CA GLU A 149 -12.27 -1.61 -32.02
C GLU A 149 -11.78 -3.04 -31.79
N GLU A 150 -11.59 -3.83 -32.85
CA GLU A 150 -11.06 -5.20 -32.75
C GLU A 150 -9.58 -5.18 -32.34
N CYS A 151 -8.81 -4.19 -32.79
CA CYS A 151 -7.44 -3.95 -32.31
C CYS A 151 -7.39 -3.54 -30.82
N LEU A 152 -8.33 -2.68 -30.38
CA LEU A 152 -8.46 -2.28 -28.97
C LEU A 152 -8.84 -3.47 -28.09
N GLU A 153 -9.78 -4.28 -28.53
CA GLU A 153 -10.22 -5.48 -27.82
C GLU A 153 -9.09 -6.52 -27.73
N ALA A 154 -8.35 -6.75 -28.82
CA ALA A 154 -7.18 -7.62 -28.81
C ALA A 154 -6.07 -7.10 -27.88
N ALA A 155 -5.89 -5.78 -27.79
CA ALA A 155 -4.95 -5.15 -26.86
C ALA A 155 -5.39 -5.34 -25.40
N ARG A 156 -6.68 -5.12 -25.09
CA ARG A 156 -7.26 -5.40 -23.76
C ARG A 156 -7.06 -6.86 -23.36
N HIS A 157 -7.38 -7.78 -24.27
CA HIS A 157 -7.21 -9.21 -24.05
C HIS A 157 -5.74 -9.57 -23.78
N PHE A 158 -4.79 -8.97 -24.49
CA PHE A 158 -3.37 -9.18 -24.25
C PHE A 158 -2.94 -8.83 -22.81
N PHE A 159 -3.33 -7.66 -22.30
CA PHE A 159 -3.02 -7.28 -20.92
C PHE A 159 -3.80 -8.09 -19.88
N HIS A 160 -4.99 -8.57 -20.23
CA HIS A 160 -5.76 -9.49 -19.39
C HIS A 160 -5.02 -10.83 -19.20
N VAL A 161 -4.52 -11.43 -20.29
CA VAL A 161 -3.71 -12.67 -20.22
C VAL A 161 -2.46 -12.49 -19.36
N ILE A 162 -1.82 -11.31 -19.39
CA ILE A 162 -0.69 -10.99 -18.49
C ILE A 162 -1.15 -10.97 -17.03
N ASN A 163 -2.33 -10.43 -16.74
CA ASN A 163 -2.88 -10.35 -15.39
C ASN A 163 -3.30 -11.72 -14.84
N GLU A 164 -3.84 -12.60 -15.69
CA GLU A 164 -4.24 -13.95 -15.28
C GLU A 164 -3.03 -14.86 -15.08
N ASN A 165 -1.96 -14.67 -15.87
CA ASN A 165 -0.76 -15.46 -15.74
C ASN A 165 0.08 -14.98 -14.53
N PRO A 166 0.23 -15.79 -13.46
CA PRO A 166 0.90 -15.36 -12.24
C PRO A 166 2.37 -15.01 -12.48
N VAL A 167 3.05 -15.72 -13.39
CA VAL A 167 4.46 -15.47 -13.72
C VAL A 167 4.62 -14.15 -14.46
N GLN A 168 3.81 -13.91 -15.49
CA GLN A 168 3.89 -12.66 -16.27
C GLN A 168 3.46 -11.45 -15.45
N LYS A 169 2.43 -11.60 -14.61
CA LYS A 169 2.01 -10.57 -13.64
C LYS A 169 3.12 -10.23 -12.67
N LEU A 170 3.78 -11.24 -12.08
CA LEU A 170 4.92 -11.05 -11.16
C LEU A 170 6.10 -10.37 -11.84
N GLN A 171 6.35 -10.65 -13.13
CA GLN A 171 7.49 -10.08 -13.86
C GLN A 171 7.24 -8.67 -14.40
N ILE A 172 5.99 -8.33 -14.75
CA ILE A 172 5.66 -7.10 -15.46
C ILE A 172 4.89 -6.12 -14.57
N PHE A 173 3.76 -6.54 -14.00
CA PHE A 173 2.87 -5.63 -13.27
C PHE A 173 3.33 -5.38 -11.83
N ILE A 174 3.82 -6.39 -11.12
CA ILE A 174 4.25 -6.22 -9.73
C ILE A 174 5.42 -5.23 -9.61
N PRO A 175 6.46 -5.23 -10.47
CA PRO A 175 7.52 -4.22 -10.42
C PRO A 175 7.00 -2.82 -10.71
N LEU A 176 6.03 -2.65 -11.60
CA LEU A 176 5.41 -1.35 -11.88
C LEU A 176 4.60 -0.84 -10.70
N ILE A 177 3.84 -1.71 -10.03
CA ILE A 177 3.10 -1.34 -8.80
C ILE A 177 4.09 -0.95 -7.70
N ASN A 178 5.15 -1.75 -7.48
CA ASN A 178 6.18 -1.45 -6.50
C ASN A 178 6.85 -0.10 -6.79
N ARG A 179 7.10 0.20 -8.07
CA ARG A 179 7.65 1.47 -8.50
C ARG A 179 6.73 2.64 -8.19
N PHE A 180 5.44 2.56 -8.54
CA PHE A 180 4.48 3.60 -8.17
C PHE A 180 4.38 3.78 -6.65
N GLN A 181 4.44 2.68 -5.89
CA GLN A 181 4.42 2.73 -4.43
C GLN A 181 5.64 3.47 -3.87
N GLN A 182 6.83 3.19 -4.39
CA GLN A 182 8.10 3.75 -3.90
C GLN A 182 8.34 5.19 -4.36
N GLU A 183 8.10 5.50 -5.64
CA GLU A 183 8.37 6.82 -6.21
C GLU A 183 7.40 7.89 -5.72
N GLU A 184 6.14 7.51 -5.48
CA GLU A 184 5.07 8.43 -5.10
C GLU A 184 4.62 8.29 -3.64
N GLY A 185 5.21 7.36 -2.88
CA GLY A 185 4.83 7.11 -1.47
C GLY A 185 3.39 6.64 -1.30
N LEU A 186 2.86 5.86 -2.25
CA LEU A 186 1.44 5.51 -2.33
C LEU A 186 1.08 4.26 -1.53
N THR A 187 -0.20 4.12 -1.19
CA THR A 187 -0.74 2.85 -0.73
C THR A 187 -0.72 1.82 -1.86
N ARG A 188 -0.80 0.53 -1.51
CA ARG A 188 -0.89 -0.55 -2.51
C ARG A 188 -2.08 -0.37 -3.44
N GLY A 189 -3.24 0.06 -2.91
CA GLY A 189 -4.46 0.32 -3.68
C GLY A 189 -4.28 1.46 -4.69
N ASP A 190 -3.70 2.58 -4.25
CA ASP A 190 -3.42 3.73 -5.12
C ASP A 190 -2.38 3.41 -6.20
N ALA A 191 -1.36 2.63 -5.86
CA ALA A 191 -0.36 2.17 -6.82
C ALA A 191 -0.97 1.22 -7.88
N CYS A 192 -1.90 0.35 -7.46
CA CYS A 192 -2.69 -0.46 -8.39
C CYS A 192 -3.59 0.41 -9.28
N ALA A 193 -4.23 1.45 -8.74
CA ALA A 193 -5.05 2.36 -9.53
C ALA A 193 -4.22 3.09 -10.61
N ASN A 194 -2.99 3.49 -10.29
CA ASN A 194 -2.06 4.04 -11.28
C ASN A 194 -1.69 3.01 -12.37
N LEU A 195 -1.46 1.74 -12.01
CA LEU A 195 -1.23 0.68 -13.00
C LEU A 195 -2.45 0.48 -13.92
N VAL A 196 -3.65 0.47 -13.35
CA VAL A 196 -4.89 0.32 -14.13
C VAL A 196 -5.03 1.46 -15.13
N HIS A 197 -4.77 2.69 -14.70
CA HIS A 197 -4.77 3.84 -15.59
C HIS A 197 -3.69 3.75 -16.68
N LEU A 198 -2.45 3.35 -16.32
CA LEU A 198 -1.38 3.10 -17.28
C LEU A 198 -1.79 2.08 -18.35
N VAL A 199 -2.38 0.96 -17.94
CA VAL A 199 -2.77 -0.11 -18.87
C VAL A 199 -3.92 0.35 -19.76
N ASN A 200 -5.01 0.84 -19.17
CA ASN A 200 -6.25 1.11 -19.91
C ASN A 200 -6.19 2.37 -20.76
N GLU A 201 -5.60 3.45 -20.23
CA GLU A 201 -5.66 4.76 -20.87
C GLU A 201 -4.42 5.05 -21.73
N LEU A 202 -3.29 4.37 -21.47
CA LEU A 202 -2.03 4.66 -22.16
C LEU A 202 -1.53 3.49 -22.99
N LEU A 203 -1.39 2.30 -22.41
CA LEU A 203 -0.80 1.14 -23.11
C LEU A 203 -1.78 0.48 -24.08
N VAL A 204 -3.04 0.24 -23.69
CA VAL A 204 -4.04 -0.36 -24.59
C VAL A 204 -4.22 0.47 -25.88
N PRO A 205 -4.44 1.80 -25.82
CA PRO A 205 -4.53 2.63 -27.02
C PRO A 205 -3.23 2.63 -27.83
N HIS A 206 -2.07 2.67 -27.15
CA HIS A 206 -0.76 2.65 -27.82
C HIS A 206 -0.54 1.37 -28.62
N PHE A 207 -0.90 0.20 -28.08
CA PHE A 207 -0.73 -1.08 -28.76
C PHE A 207 -1.78 -1.29 -29.85
N ALA A 208 -3.02 -0.86 -29.63
CA ALA A 208 -4.09 -0.96 -30.61
C ALA A 208 -3.84 -0.11 -31.86
N GLY A 209 -3.20 1.06 -31.70
CA GLY A 209 -2.86 1.95 -32.82
C GLY A 209 -1.72 1.45 -33.72
N GLN A 210 -1.16 0.26 -33.47
CA GLN A 210 0.04 -0.24 -34.16
C GLN A 210 -0.28 -1.44 -35.03
N GLU A 211 -0.13 -1.30 -36.35
CA GLU A 211 -0.46 -2.36 -37.33
C GLU A 211 0.29 -3.69 -37.09
N ARG A 212 1.49 -3.62 -36.48
CA ARG A 212 2.31 -4.79 -36.18
C ARG A 212 1.83 -5.57 -34.96
N PHE A 213 0.97 -4.97 -34.13
CA PHE A 213 0.43 -5.62 -32.93
C PHE A 213 -0.30 -6.91 -33.30
N MET A 214 -1.25 -6.82 -34.25
CA MET A 214 -2.05 -7.96 -34.70
C MET A 214 -1.22 -9.03 -35.42
N LYS A 215 -0.10 -8.65 -36.03
CA LYS A 215 0.81 -9.56 -36.76
C LYS A 215 1.81 -10.28 -35.84
N SER A 216 1.95 -9.84 -34.59
CA SER A 216 2.89 -10.42 -33.62
C SER A 216 2.20 -11.39 -32.66
N GLY A 217 2.87 -12.50 -32.33
CA GLY A 217 2.40 -13.45 -31.31
C GLY A 217 2.62 -12.95 -29.87
N HIS A 218 2.08 -13.66 -28.88
CA HIS A 218 2.12 -13.27 -27.45
C HIS A 218 3.54 -12.94 -26.95
N SER A 219 4.52 -13.83 -27.19
CA SER A 219 5.91 -13.61 -26.77
C SER A 219 6.56 -12.39 -27.43
N GLY A 220 6.21 -12.11 -28.69
CA GLY A 220 6.68 -10.92 -29.39
C GLY A 220 6.10 -9.63 -28.79
N ARG A 221 4.80 -9.65 -28.45
CA ARG A 221 4.12 -8.55 -27.76
C ARG A 221 4.70 -8.30 -26.37
N LEU A 222 5.04 -9.36 -25.62
CA LEU A 222 5.71 -9.25 -24.32
C LEU A 222 7.12 -8.64 -24.43
N CYS A 223 7.90 -9.07 -25.42
CA CYS A 223 9.23 -8.49 -25.68
C CYS A 223 9.09 -7.00 -26.02
N TRP A 224 8.13 -6.67 -26.87
CA TRP A 224 7.85 -5.29 -27.25
C TRP A 224 7.41 -4.44 -26.05
N LEU A 225 6.52 -4.94 -25.19
CA LEU A 225 6.11 -4.26 -23.95
C LEU A 225 7.31 -4.00 -23.02
N ASN A 226 8.17 -5.00 -22.81
CA ASN A 226 9.37 -4.83 -21.99
C ASN A 226 10.32 -3.77 -22.57
N ASN A 227 10.50 -3.76 -23.89
CA ASN A 227 11.32 -2.76 -24.56
C ASN A 227 10.70 -1.36 -24.49
N LEU A 228 9.38 -1.26 -24.67
CA LEU A 228 8.64 -0.01 -24.54
C LEU A 228 8.80 0.57 -23.14
N LEU A 229 8.57 -0.23 -22.10
CA LEU A 229 8.69 0.21 -20.70
C LEU A 229 10.10 0.70 -20.35
N ARG A 230 11.15 0.17 -21.01
CA ARG A 230 12.54 0.64 -20.85
C ARG A 230 12.87 1.88 -21.68
N SER A 231 12.12 2.15 -22.75
CA SER A 231 12.35 3.29 -23.64
C SER A 231 11.98 4.62 -22.97
N ALA A 232 12.53 5.73 -23.49
CA ALA A 232 12.17 7.07 -23.05
C ALA A 232 10.66 7.36 -23.17
N HIS A 233 10.00 6.78 -24.17
CA HIS A 233 8.55 6.92 -24.33
C HIS A 233 7.78 6.19 -23.23
N GLY A 234 8.11 4.93 -22.93
CA GLY A 234 7.47 4.20 -21.83
C GLY A 234 7.71 4.83 -20.47
N GLN A 235 8.88 5.43 -20.24
CA GLN A 235 9.14 6.20 -19.02
C GLN A 235 8.27 7.46 -18.92
N ARG A 236 7.91 8.10 -20.04
CA ARG A 236 6.94 9.20 -20.05
C ARG A 236 5.53 8.70 -19.71
N LEU A 237 5.08 7.59 -20.32
CA LEU A 237 3.78 6.98 -20.01
C LEU A 237 3.63 6.66 -18.51
N LEU A 238 4.70 6.15 -17.87
CA LEU A 238 4.70 5.90 -16.43
C LEU A 238 4.54 7.18 -15.60
N LYS A 239 5.22 8.27 -15.98
CA LYS A 239 5.07 9.57 -15.31
C LYS A 239 3.69 10.18 -15.52
N ASP A 240 3.12 10.03 -16.72
CA ASP A 240 1.78 10.51 -17.05
C ASP A 240 0.74 9.78 -16.20
N ALA A 241 0.89 8.46 -16.04
CA ALA A 241 0.02 7.67 -15.17
C ALA A 241 0.12 8.07 -13.69
N ALA A 242 1.33 8.31 -13.17
CA ALA A 242 1.52 8.81 -11.81
C ALA A 242 0.86 10.19 -11.61
N THR A 243 1.00 11.08 -12.61
CA THR A 243 0.43 12.43 -12.59
C THR A 243 -1.08 12.41 -12.66
N ALA A 244 -1.67 11.56 -13.51
CA ALA A 244 -3.10 11.36 -13.57
C ALA A 244 -3.66 10.82 -12.25
N GLY A 245 -2.94 9.87 -11.63
CA GLY A 245 -3.26 9.38 -10.29
C GLY A 245 -3.28 10.48 -9.22
N ARG A 246 -2.26 11.34 -9.20
CA ARG A 246 -2.22 12.51 -8.30
C ARG A 246 -3.43 13.43 -8.50
N ARG A 247 -3.71 13.80 -9.75
CA ARG A 247 -4.85 14.67 -10.10
C ARG A 247 -6.18 14.08 -9.63
N LYS A 248 -6.39 12.77 -9.82
CA LYS A 248 -7.60 12.09 -9.35
C LYS A 248 -7.73 12.13 -7.82
N ARG A 249 -6.65 11.89 -7.08
CA ARG A 249 -6.68 11.96 -5.61
C ARG A 249 -6.92 13.39 -5.12
N GLU A 250 -6.26 14.38 -5.71
CA GLU A 250 -6.51 15.79 -5.40
C GLU A 250 -7.95 16.21 -5.71
N GLN A 251 -8.52 15.70 -6.81
CA GLN A 251 -9.90 15.95 -7.16
C GLN A 251 -10.86 15.29 -6.16
N ALA A 252 -10.65 14.02 -5.80
CA ALA A 252 -11.45 13.34 -4.80
C ALA A 252 -11.40 14.05 -3.43
N MET A 253 -10.22 14.53 -3.01
CA MET A 253 -10.08 15.32 -1.78
C MET A 253 -10.81 16.67 -1.86
N ARG A 254 -10.82 17.31 -3.04
CA ARG A 254 -11.57 18.55 -3.27
C ARG A 254 -13.08 18.31 -3.27
N GLU A 255 -13.53 17.24 -3.88
CA GLU A 255 -14.94 16.84 -3.91
C GLU A 255 -15.42 16.48 -2.50
N MET A 256 -14.69 15.63 -1.77
CA MET A 256 -14.99 15.31 -0.36
C MET A 256 -15.06 16.57 0.51
N ARG A 257 -14.09 17.49 0.37
CA ARG A 257 -14.12 18.77 1.10
C ARG A 257 -15.33 19.62 0.70
N SER A 258 -15.69 19.64 -0.58
CA SER A 258 -16.87 20.37 -1.06
C SER A 258 -18.15 19.77 -0.51
N GLU A 259 -18.26 18.44 -0.45
CA GLU A 259 -19.43 17.73 0.09
C GLU A 259 -19.59 18.01 1.58
N GLN A 260 -18.51 17.91 2.37
CA GLN A 260 -18.52 18.29 3.79
C GLN A 260 -18.96 19.74 3.99
N ARG A 261 -18.55 20.65 3.11
CA ARG A 261 -18.89 22.09 3.19
C ARG A 261 -20.27 22.45 2.64
N ASN A 262 -20.90 21.52 1.93
CA ASN A 262 -22.30 21.64 1.51
C ASN A 262 -23.26 21.05 2.55
N ASN A 263 -22.77 20.27 3.52
CA ASN A 263 -23.60 19.64 4.55
C ASN A 263 -23.65 20.48 5.84
N HIS A 264 -24.64 21.37 5.92
CA HIS A 264 -24.91 22.25 7.07
C HIS A 264 -26.34 22.03 7.62
N PRO A 265 -26.65 20.88 8.22
CA PRO A 265 -28.01 20.51 8.61
C PRO A 265 -28.59 21.31 9.79
N LEU A 266 -27.75 21.93 10.62
CA LEU A 266 -28.17 22.63 11.83
C LEU A 266 -28.25 24.15 11.64
N CYS A 267 -27.22 24.78 11.08
CA CYS A 267 -27.22 26.19 10.71
C CYS A 267 -26.15 26.48 9.64
N GLU A 268 -26.21 27.65 9.00
CA GLU A 268 -25.29 28.06 7.91
C GLU A 268 -23.82 28.21 8.36
N PHE A 269 -23.56 28.33 9.66
CA PHE A 269 -22.24 28.69 10.20
C PHE A 269 -21.39 27.48 10.62
N GLU A 270 -21.94 26.28 10.59
CA GLU A 270 -21.25 25.04 10.94
C GLU A 270 -21.55 23.94 9.93
N TRP A 271 -20.61 23.02 9.80
CA TRP A 271 -20.72 21.86 8.91
C TRP A 271 -20.74 20.58 9.71
N THR A 272 -21.30 19.53 9.13
CA THR A 272 -21.32 18.19 9.72
C THR A 272 -20.63 17.23 8.75
N ASP A 273 -19.63 16.51 9.24
CA ASP A 273 -19.05 15.40 8.51
C ASP A 273 -20.08 14.27 8.41
N THR A 274 -20.47 13.91 7.18
CA THR A 274 -21.48 12.88 6.92
C THR A 274 -21.04 11.48 7.35
N GLU A 275 -19.73 11.22 7.42
CA GLU A 275 -19.21 9.89 7.79
C GLU A 275 -19.12 9.71 9.31
N THR A 276 -18.63 10.73 10.01
CA THR A 276 -18.40 10.66 11.47
C THR A 276 -19.54 11.27 12.29
N GLY A 277 -20.40 12.08 11.67
CA GLY A 277 -21.40 12.89 12.36
C GLY A 277 -20.82 14.09 13.11
N MET A 278 -19.49 14.28 13.09
CA MET A 278 -18.85 15.36 13.84
C MET A 278 -19.16 16.72 13.23
N ARG A 279 -19.52 17.66 14.10
CA ARG A 279 -19.77 19.06 13.74
C ARG A 279 -18.45 19.84 13.80
N PHE A 280 -18.27 20.81 12.90
CA PHE A 280 -17.07 21.65 12.88
C PHE A 280 -17.31 23.01 12.21
N TYR A 281 -16.40 23.95 12.44
CA TYR A 281 -16.33 25.22 11.73
C TYR A 281 -14.86 25.61 11.45
N ASP A 282 -14.65 26.55 10.53
CA ASP A 282 -13.32 27.12 10.27
C ASP A 282 -13.16 28.41 11.07
N ASP A 283 -12.21 28.43 11.98
CA ASP A 283 -11.71 29.59 12.67
C ASP A 283 -10.54 30.23 11.90
N PRO A 284 -10.49 31.56 11.72
CA PRO A 284 -9.40 32.23 11.01
C PRO A 284 -8.00 32.03 11.62
N ILE A 285 -7.92 31.73 12.92
CA ILE A 285 -6.68 31.59 13.69
C ILE A 285 -6.36 30.11 13.94
N GLU A 286 -7.35 29.33 14.37
CA GLU A 286 -7.16 27.92 14.76
C GLU A 286 -7.36 26.92 13.60
N GLY A 287 -7.96 27.35 12.49
CA GLY A 287 -8.31 26.47 11.39
C GLY A 287 -9.58 25.68 11.68
N MET A 288 -9.61 24.38 11.38
CA MET A 288 -10.79 23.55 11.59
C MET A 288 -10.99 23.24 13.07
N VAL A 289 -12.06 23.77 13.66
CA VAL A 289 -12.44 23.56 15.07
C VAL A 289 -13.62 22.61 15.15
N ASN A 290 -13.45 21.50 15.86
CA ASN A 290 -14.52 20.53 16.10
C ASN A 290 -15.47 21.04 17.20
N ILE A 291 -16.76 20.84 16.99
CA ILE A 291 -17.84 21.20 17.91
C ILE A 291 -18.31 19.92 18.60
N PRO A 292 -18.36 19.87 19.94
CA PRO A 292 -18.90 18.74 20.68
C PRO A 292 -20.37 18.45 20.34
N ASP A 293 -20.79 17.18 20.45
CA ASP A 293 -22.16 16.76 20.12
C ASP A 293 -23.23 17.42 21.00
N ASP A 294 -22.88 17.74 22.26
CA ASP A 294 -23.75 18.39 23.24
C ASP A 294 -23.78 19.93 23.11
N ALA A 295 -22.93 20.50 22.25
CA ALA A 295 -22.89 21.94 22.04
C ALA A 295 -24.14 22.45 21.32
N SER A 296 -24.59 23.66 21.67
CA SER A 296 -25.67 24.34 20.92
C SER A 296 -25.25 24.64 19.47
N PRO A 297 -26.19 24.82 18.51
CA PRO A 297 -25.86 25.28 17.16
C PRO A 297 -25.07 26.60 17.17
N ARG A 298 -24.10 26.73 16.27
CA ARG A 298 -23.27 27.93 16.16
C ARG A 298 -24.12 29.17 15.88
N PRO A 299 -24.09 30.20 16.75
CA PRO A 299 -24.99 31.36 16.64
C PRO A 299 -24.71 32.27 15.44
N GLY A 300 -23.43 32.38 15.03
CA GLY A 300 -23.01 33.29 13.96
C GLY A 300 -21.59 33.00 13.47
N ALA A 301 -21.24 33.58 12.31
CA ALA A 301 -19.95 33.36 11.66
C ALA A 301 -18.73 33.79 12.51
N GLY A 302 -18.91 34.76 13.43
CA GLY A 302 -17.87 35.22 14.35
C GLY A 302 -17.83 34.46 15.69
N SER A 303 -18.76 33.53 15.93
CA SER A 303 -18.81 32.81 17.20
C SER A 303 -17.73 31.73 17.26
N VAL A 304 -16.94 31.71 18.31
CA VAL A 304 -15.86 30.75 18.57
C VAL A 304 -16.26 29.86 19.74
N TRP A 305 -16.05 28.57 19.61
CA TRP A 305 -16.33 27.61 20.68
C TRP A 305 -15.24 27.69 21.75
N ASN A 306 -15.61 28.06 22.97
CA ASN A 306 -14.70 28.03 24.10
C ASN A 306 -14.81 26.67 24.82
N VAL A 307 -13.76 25.87 24.69
CA VAL A 307 -13.67 24.53 25.27
C VAL A 307 -13.68 24.54 26.82
N LEU A 308 -13.22 25.62 27.45
CA LEU A 308 -13.15 25.74 28.91
C LEU A 308 -14.51 26.14 29.51
N SER A 309 -15.22 27.06 28.86
CA SER A 309 -16.55 27.51 29.31
C SER A 309 -17.69 26.69 28.73
N ASN A 310 -17.39 25.76 27.82
CA ASN A 310 -18.34 24.92 27.08
C ASN A 310 -19.47 25.73 26.43
N ASN A 311 -19.13 26.91 25.89
CA ASN A 311 -20.07 27.88 25.36
C ASN A 311 -19.49 28.62 24.14
N TRP A 312 -20.38 29.23 23.35
CA TRP A 312 -20.02 30.10 22.24
C TRP A 312 -19.62 31.49 22.75
N GLU A 313 -18.46 31.97 22.34
CA GLU A 313 -17.94 33.31 22.63
C GLU A 313 -17.81 34.12 21.33
N GLY A 314 -17.88 35.45 21.39
CA GLY A 314 -17.68 36.30 20.20
C GLY A 314 -18.94 36.60 19.35
N GLY A 315 -20.13 36.57 19.94
CA GLY A 315 -21.37 36.95 19.25
C GLY A 315 -21.71 38.44 19.41
N ASN A 316 -21.26 39.28 18.48
CA ASN A 316 -22.01 40.41 17.91
C ASN A 316 -21.09 41.22 16.98
N LEU A 317 -21.33 41.07 15.68
CA LEU A 317 -21.33 42.12 14.65
C LEU A 317 -22.02 41.57 13.41
#